data_AF-A0A517VXP7-F1
#
_entry.id   AF-A0A517VXP7-F1
#
_cell.length_a   1.000
_cell.length_b   1.000
_cell.length_c   1.000
_cell.angle_alpha   90.00
_cell.angle_beta   90.00
_cell.angle_gamma   90.00
#
_symmetry.space_group_name_H-M   'P 1'
#
loop_
_entity.id
_entity.type
_entity.pdbx_description
1 polymer ?
#
loop_
_entity_poly.entity_id
_entity_poly.type
_entity_poly.pdbx_seq_one_letter_code
_entity_poly.pdbx_strand_id
1 'polypeptide(L)'
;MFVEVPTFEALIVTFIVTAIRTILEASPTILGGVVVAAWLRTRATPERVKVIFRGDGIQGVVRTVLVAMTVPVCSIGVLPVLRELRRLGLPTSKLITLGLVAPLLNPISLLYGLTVLSVTQFLMIVSVTWVLAIIISDVSSRFAVSSEITAEEPPAGLTGATRLRNLLIASGRIVTGWPMVDLLIVIIVSWLITAFIPSGSFVAIADNSNRGGPLIASLLAFPQYVGPARGIIQCAAVERVGLSVPTGLAIYVFGVGLGAANIFLLTRWYSLRRVMAVAISMFLLVCMVAYTSTVALRSSTATVEETTGLDSLTRPEFATIDKIGEAVSASLWFKDPLMLVGTLALWILVPVGIFIRIAKIGYRNDDPETVSSANTGRMSKAVPASQLGAIAICGMAIFFCLFTYIFVPSPSECLEEMQTLQIDTNIALRSGNVSEALDRIAALDSLAAKLPISSAVYLSFPTPSQRQATRDLRLVLFSTRAFLRDGDVDSAKKKIPDLMRQLSATKETFAGSSS
;
A
#
# COMPACT_ATOMS: atom_id res chain seq x y z
N MET A 1 -19.45 5.19 23.19
CA MET A 1 -18.67 4.00 23.60
C MET A 1 -18.27 3.30 22.31
N PHE A 2 -16.98 3.27 21.94
CA PHE A 2 -16.54 2.81 20.61
C PHE A 2 -16.42 1.28 20.48
N VAL A 3 -16.80 0.55 21.53
CA VAL A 3 -16.72 -0.91 21.63
C VAL A 3 -18.06 -1.41 22.16
N GLU A 4 -18.60 -2.44 21.52
CA GLU A 4 -19.87 -3.08 21.88
C GLU A 4 -19.70 -4.60 21.84
N VAL A 5 -20.39 -5.31 22.74
CA VAL A 5 -20.38 -6.78 22.72
C VAL A 5 -21.28 -7.25 21.56
N PRO A 6 -20.74 -7.99 20.57
CA PRO A 6 -21.54 -8.47 19.45
C PRO A 6 -22.47 -9.63 19.84
N THR A 7 -23.57 -9.76 19.13
CA THR A 7 -24.39 -10.98 19.17
C THR A 7 -23.65 -12.16 18.53
N PHE A 8 -24.09 -13.39 18.82
CA PHE A 8 -23.48 -14.60 18.24
C PHE A 8 -23.57 -14.61 16.71
N GLU A 9 -24.70 -14.18 16.14
CA GLU A 9 -24.85 -14.04 14.69
C GLU A 9 -23.88 -13.02 14.10
N ALA A 10 -23.76 -11.86 14.75
CA ALA A 10 -22.82 -10.83 14.33
C ALA A 10 -21.36 -11.32 14.35
N LEU A 11 -20.98 -12.15 15.33
CA LEU A 11 -19.66 -12.77 15.38
C LEU A 11 -19.40 -13.66 14.16
N ILE A 12 -20.36 -14.50 13.78
CA ILE A 12 -20.24 -15.42 12.64
C ILE A 12 -20.17 -14.64 11.32
N VAL A 13 -21.09 -13.69 11.10
CA VAL A 13 -21.11 -12.90 9.88
C VAL A 13 -19.82 -12.09 9.74
N THR A 14 -19.37 -11.47 10.84
CA THR A 14 -18.10 -10.71 10.83
C THR A 14 -16.91 -11.62 10.54
N PHE A 15 -16.89 -12.85 11.05
CA PHE A 15 -15.83 -13.82 10.75
C PHE A 15 -15.79 -14.13 9.25
N ILE A 16 -16.93 -14.50 8.66
CA ILE A 16 -17.02 -14.89 7.25
C ILE A 16 -16.62 -13.72 6.35
N VAL A 17 -17.17 -12.53 6.60
CA VAL A 17 -16.84 -11.32 5.84
C VAL A 17 -15.35 -11.00 5.99
N THR A 18 -14.81 -10.95 7.21
CA THR A 18 -13.39 -10.63 7.45
C THR A 18 -12.46 -11.65 6.82
N ALA A 19 -12.79 -12.95 6.89
CA ALA A 19 -11.99 -14.02 6.31
C ALA A 19 -11.94 -13.93 4.78
N ILE A 20 -13.09 -13.88 4.11
CA ILE A 20 -13.16 -13.78 2.65
C ILE A 20 -12.44 -12.52 2.17
N ARG A 21 -12.72 -11.40 2.82
CA ARG A 21 -12.11 -10.10 2.53
C ARG A 21 -10.59 -10.16 2.65
N THR A 22 -10.07 -10.60 3.79
CA THR A 22 -8.62 -10.71 4.03
C THR A 22 -7.95 -11.63 3.00
N ILE A 23 -8.55 -12.79 2.69
CA ILE A 23 -8.01 -13.75 1.73
C ILE A 23 -7.89 -13.10 0.34
N LEU A 24 -8.96 -12.51 -0.16
CA LEU A 24 -8.99 -11.93 -1.51
C LEU A 24 -8.01 -10.77 -1.63
N GLU A 25 -7.99 -9.91 -0.63
CA GLU A 25 -7.25 -8.66 -0.62
C GLU A 25 -5.74 -8.87 -0.41
N ALA A 26 -5.38 -9.88 0.39
CA ALA A 26 -3.99 -10.29 0.58
C ALA A 26 -3.49 -11.19 -0.56
N SER A 27 -4.37 -11.78 -1.39
CA SER A 27 -3.98 -12.80 -2.38
C SER A 27 -2.84 -12.34 -3.33
N PRO A 28 -2.91 -11.16 -3.98
CA PRO A 28 -1.87 -10.77 -4.94
C PRO A 28 -0.52 -10.53 -4.29
N THR A 29 -0.52 -9.97 -3.09
CA THR A 29 0.69 -9.62 -2.34
C THR A 29 1.30 -10.84 -1.64
N ILE A 30 0.49 -11.80 -1.19
CA ILE A 30 0.95 -13.12 -0.73
C ILE A 30 1.60 -13.85 -1.90
N LEU A 31 0.98 -13.87 -3.09
CA LEU A 31 1.58 -14.49 -4.27
C LEU A 31 2.92 -13.84 -4.62
N GLY A 32 2.98 -12.50 -4.66
CA GLY A 32 4.23 -11.76 -4.87
C GLY A 32 5.30 -12.12 -3.85
N GLY A 33 4.93 -12.15 -2.57
CA GLY A 33 5.82 -12.54 -1.47
C GLY A 33 6.34 -13.97 -1.57
N VAL A 34 5.48 -14.93 -1.92
CA VAL A 34 5.84 -16.34 -2.14
C VAL A 34 6.80 -16.47 -3.32
N VAL A 35 6.55 -15.78 -4.44
CA VAL A 35 7.42 -15.82 -5.61
C VAL A 35 8.78 -15.19 -5.32
N VAL A 36 8.82 -14.05 -4.63
CA VAL A 36 10.08 -13.40 -4.22
C VAL A 36 10.85 -14.30 -3.25
N ALA A 37 10.18 -14.88 -2.26
CA ALA A 37 10.82 -15.82 -1.33
C ALA A 37 11.32 -17.08 -2.03
N ALA A 38 10.56 -17.65 -2.96
CA ALA A 38 10.98 -18.79 -3.77
C ALA A 38 12.19 -18.46 -4.64
N TRP A 39 12.24 -17.25 -5.20
CA TRP A 39 13.40 -16.75 -5.93
C TRP A 39 14.62 -16.60 -5.02
N LEU A 40 14.45 -16.02 -3.83
CA LEU A 40 15.52 -15.91 -2.83
C LEU A 40 16.04 -17.30 -2.43
N ARG A 41 15.13 -18.24 -2.16
CA ARG A 41 15.48 -19.62 -1.79
C ARG A 41 16.27 -20.36 -2.86
N THR A 42 15.91 -20.15 -4.13
CA THR A 42 16.50 -20.91 -5.25
C THR A 42 17.71 -20.24 -5.89
N ARG A 43 17.95 -18.94 -5.66
CA ARG A 43 18.99 -18.18 -6.38
C ARG A 43 19.80 -17.18 -5.57
N ALA A 44 19.32 -16.74 -4.41
CA ALA A 44 20.05 -15.73 -3.64
C ALA A 44 21.11 -16.40 -2.77
N THR A 45 22.27 -15.73 -2.67
CA THR A 45 23.38 -16.13 -1.80
C THR A 45 23.60 -15.04 -0.75
N PRO A 46 24.19 -15.38 0.41
CA PRO A 46 24.48 -14.41 1.47
C PRO A 46 25.31 -13.21 0.99
N GLU A 47 26.26 -13.43 0.07
CA GLU A 47 27.13 -12.37 -0.46
C GLU A 47 26.33 -11.34 -1.26
N ARG A 48 25.39 -11.79 -2.10
CA ARG A 48 24.53 -10.90 -2.89
C ARG A 48 23.61 -10.07 -2.00
N VAL A 49 23.01 -10.71 -0.98
CA VAL A 49 22.18 -9.99 0.00
C VAL A 49 23.02 -8.96 0.75
N LYS A 50 24.23 -9.32 1.18
CA LYS A 50 25.16 -8.39 1.84
C LYS A 50 25.51 -7.19 0.96
N VAL A 51 25.68 -7.38 -0.35
CA VAL A 51 25.94 -6.29 -1.31
C VAL A 51 24.73 -5.38 -1.51
N ILE A 52 23.54 -5.95 -1.72
CA ILE A 52 22.30 -5.18 -1.92
C ILE A 52 21.99 -4.32 -0.69
N PHE A 53 22.12 -4.92 0.49
CA PHE A 53 21.85 -4.27 1.77
C PHE A 53 23.13 -3.72 2.43
N ARG A 54 24.19 -3.42 1.67
CA ARG A 54 25.48 -2.97 2.23
C ARG A 54 25.37 -1.59 2.88
N GLY A 55 26.29 -1.27 3.79
CA GLY A 55 26.36 0.00 4.50
C GLY A 55 25.68 -0.03 5.87
N ASP A 56 26.12 0.87 6.73
CA ASP A 56 25.73 0.98 8.13
C ASP A 56 25.02 2.31 8.40
N GLY A 57 24.36 2.42 9.56
CA GLY A 57 23.58 3.59 9.95
C GLY A 57 22.57 4.01 8.87
N ILE A 58 22.50 5.31 8.59
CA ILE A 58 21.54 5.91 7.64
C ILE A 58 21.70 5.34 6.23
N GLN A 59 22.92 5.07 5.77
CA GLN A 59 23.13 4.51 4.42
C GLN A 59 22.49 3.12 4.28
N GLY A 60 22.60 2.30 5.34
CA GLY A 60 21.94 1.00 5.42
C GLY A 60 20.41 1.11 5.43
N VAL A 61 19.87 2.09 6.15
CA VAL A 61 18.42 2.38 6.15
C VAL A 61 17.93 2.77 4.76
N VAL A 62 18.57 3.75 4.11
CA VAL A 62 18.17 4.24 2.79
C VAL A 62 18.10 3.09 1.78
N ARG A 63 19.13 2.24 1.72
CA ARG A 63 19.11 1.07 0.83
C ARG A 63 18.02 0.08 1.18
N THR A 64 17.77 -0.15 2.47
CA THR A 64 16.72 -1.08 2.92
C THR A 64 15.34 -0.56 2.53
N VAL A 65 15.07 0.74 2.70
CA VAL A 65 13.82 1.40 2.26
C VAL A 65 13.67 1.35 0.75
N LEU A 66 14.72 1.66 -0.01
CA LEU A 66 14.68 1.56 -1.47
C LEU A 66 14.37 0.14 -1.95
N VAL A 67 14.95 -0.88 -1.32
CA VAL A 67 14.57 -2.27 -1.61
C VAL A 67 13.12 -2.52 -1.23
N ALA A 68 12.66 -2.07 -0.06
CA ALA A 68 11.27 -2.20 0.38
C ALA A 68 10.28 -1.65 -0.65
N MET A 69 10.59 -0.48 -1.24
CA MET A 69 9.78 0.18 -2.27
C MET A 69 9.69 -0.61 -3.57
N THR A 70 10.59 -1.56 -3.82
CA THR A 70 10.56 -2.39 -5.05
C THR A 70 9.79 -3.69 -4.88
N VAL A 71 9.46 -4.10 -3.65
CA VAL A 71 8.83 -5.39 -3.39
C VAL A 71 7.31 -5.20 -3.26
N PRO A 72 6.49 -5.78 -4.15
CA PRO A 72 5.03 -5.61 -4.16
C PRO A 72 4.36 -6.50 -3.10
N VAL A 73 4.66 -6.26 -1.83
CA VAL A 73 4.17 -7.06 -0.70
C VAL A 73 3.37 -6.21 0.30
N CYS A 74 2.48 -6.86 1.02
CA CYS A 74 1.79 -6.30 2.18
C CYS A 74 2.40 -6.86 3.48
N SER A 75 1.79 -6.51 4.61
CA SER A 75 2.19 -7.00 5.94
C SER A 75 2.14 -8.53 6.08
N ILE A 76 1.37 -9.25 5.26
CA ILE A 76 1.36 -10.73 5.20
C ILE A 76 2.36 -11.24 4.16
N GLY A 77 2.34 -10.65 2.95
CA GLY A 77 3.21 -11.06 1.85
C GLY A 77 4.71 -10.89 2.13
N VAL A 78 5.09 -9.97 3.00
CA VAL A 78 6.50 -9.73 3.35
C VAL A 78 7.08 -10.86 4.21
N LEU A 79 6.26 -11.58 4.97
CA LEU A 79 6.71 -12.59 5.95
C LEU A 79 7.52 -13.76 5.35
N PRO A 80 7.12 -14.40 4.22
CA PRO A 80 7.97 -15.39 3.57
C PRO A 80 9.29 -14.80 3.08
N VAL A 81 9.29 -13.54 2.61
CA VAL A 81 10.50 -12.84 2.17
C VAL A 81 11.45 -12.62 3.35
N LEU A 82 10.94 -12.18 4.51
CA LEU A 82 11.73 -12.00 5.73
C LEU A 82 12.37 -13.31 6.21
N ARG A 83 11.64 -14.43 6.12
CA ARG A 83 12.18 -15.75 6.48
C ARG A 83 13.39 -16.13 5.64
N GLU A 84 13.33 -15.89 4.34
CA GLU A 84 14.45 -16.17 3.43
C GLU A 84 15.60 -15.18 3.59
N LEU A 85 15.32 -13.89 3.79
CA LEU A 85 16.38 -12.91 4.05
C LEU A 85 17.07 -13.16 5.40
N ARG A 86 16.32 -13.63 6.41
CA ARG A 86 16.91 -14.08 7.69
C ARG A 86 17.77 -15.32 7.50
N ARG A 87 17.33 -16.29 6.68
CA ARG A 87 18.14 -17.46 6.31
C ARG A 87 19.46 -17.05 5.64
N LEU A 88 19.44 -15.97 4.86
CA LEU A 88 20.61 -15.42 4.15
C LEU A 88 21.46 -14.48 5.03
N GLY A 89 21.17 -14.37 6.33
CA GLY A 89 21.99 -13.61 7.28
C GLY A 89 21.77 -12.09 7.26
N LEU A 90 20.62 -11.61 6.78
CA LEU A 90 20.33 -10.17 6.82
C LEU A 90 20.25 -9.68 8.29
N PRO A 91 20.92 -8.57 8.67
CA PRO A 91 20.90 -8.06 10.04
C PRO A 91 19.49 -7.75 10.57
N THR A 92 19.30 -7.90 11.88
CA THR A 92 18.01 -7.67 12.58
C THR A 92 17.39 -6.32 12.24
N SER A 93 18.19 -5.24 12.25
CA SER A 93 17.66 -3.91 11.99
C SER A 93 17.08 -3.78 10.59
N LYS A 94 17.79 -4.30 9.59
CA LYS A 94 17.35 -4.30 8.19
C LYS A 94 16.14 -5.20 7.98
N LEU A 95 16.07 -6.36 8.65
CA LEU A 95 14.90 -7.25 8.61
C LEU A 95 13.64 -6.59 9.18
N ILE A 96 13.74 -5.98 10.37
CA ILE A 96 12.58 -5.34 11.02
C ILE A 96 12.16 -4.11 10.22
N THR A 97 13.10 -3.26 9.80
CA THR A 97 12.81 -2.11 8.94
C THR A 97 12.12 -2.56 7.64
N LEU A 98 12.65 -3.57 6.94
CA LEU A 98 12.03 -4.07 5.71
C LEU A 98 10.62 -4.61 5.96
N GLY A 99 10.43 -5.36 7.05
CA GLY A 99 9.14 -5.96 7.40
C GLY A 99 8.03 -4.95 7.66
N LEU A 100 8.35 -3.84 8.33
CA LEU A 100 7.37 -2.83 8.72
C LEU A 100 7.21 -1.72 7.66
N VAL A 101 8.26 -1.43 6.88
CA VAL A 101 8.25 -0.35 5.88
C VAL A 101 7.77 -0.82 4.51
N ALA A 102 8.09 -2.06 4.10
CA ALA A 102 7.68 -2.55 2.79
C ALA A 102 6.16 -2.43 2.54
N PRO A 103 5.27 -2.78 3.48
CA PRO A 103 3.82 -2.64 3.26
C PRO A 103 3.37 -1.19 3.08
N LEU A 104 4.04 -0.24 3.73
CA LEU A 104 3.70 1.19 3.77
C LEU A 104 4.21 1.96 2.53
N LEU A 105 5.30 1.51 1.91
CA LEU A 105 5.86 2.16 0.72
C LEU A 105 5.90 1.21 -0.48
N ASN A 106 5.04 0.19 -0.51
CA ASN A 106 5.02 -0.70 -1.66
C ASN A 106 4.58 0.06 -2.94
N PRO A 107 4.92 -0.45 -4.13
CA PRO A 107 4.55 0.17 -5.40
C PRO A 107 3.06 0.49 -5.51
N ILE A 108 2.21 -0.40 -4.98
CA ILE A 108 0.76 -0.27 -5.05
C ILE A 108 0.29 0.95 -4.25
N SER A 109 0.71 1.09 -2.99
CA SER A 109 0.38 2.22 -2.13
C SER A 109 0.93 3.53 -2.67
N LEU A 110 2.13 3.53 -3.27
CA LEU A 110 2.69 4.73 -3.88
C LEU A 110 1.87 5.16 -5.10
N LEU A 111 1.50 4.22 -5.97
CA LEU A 111 0.74 4.53 -7.18
C LEU A 111 -0.69 4.93 -6.87
N TYR A 112 -1.40 4.18 -6.03
CA TYR A 112 -2.73 4.57 -5.53
C TYR A 112 -2.68 5.89 -4.75
N GLY A 113 -1.63 6.10 -3.95
CA GLY A 113 -1.46 7.32 -3.18
C GLY A 113 -1.33 8.54 -4.10
N LEU A 114 -0.55 8.42 -5.17
CA LEU A 114 -0.35 9.47 -6.16
C LEU A 114 -1.64 9.80 -6.93
N THR A 115 -2.51 8.81 -7.14
CA THR A 115 -3.73 8.97 -7.94
C THR A 115 -4.92 9.43 -7.12
N VAL A 116 -5.08 8.96 -5.88
CA VAL A 116 -6.27 9.21 -5.08
C VAL A 116 -6.06 10.34 -4.05
N LEU A 117 -4.90 10.41 -3.40
CA LEU A 117 -4.66 11.38 -2.32
C LEU A 117 -4.32 12.78 -2.86
N SER A 118 -4.45 13.79 -2.01
CA SER A 118 -3.80 15.08 -2.25
C SER A 118 -2.28 14.97 -2.17
N VAL A 119 -1.57 15.87 -2.88
CA VAL A 119 -0.11 15.92 -2.86
C VAL A 119 0.43 16.08 -1.44
N THR A 120 -0.24 16.89 -0.61
CA THR A 120 0.15 17.13 0.78
C THR A 120 0.05 15.85 1.61
N GLN A 121 -1.06 15.12 1.52
CA GLN A 121 -1.25 13.87 2.28
C GLN A 121 -0.31 12.77 1.78
N PHE A 122 -0.11 12.66 0.47
CA PHE A 122 0.84 11.72 -0.12
C PHE A 122 2.28 11.97 0.40
N LEU A 123 2.76 13.22 0.33
CA LEU A 123 4.08 13.58 0.83
C LEU A 123 4.21 13.38 2.33
N MET A 124 3.14 13.61 3.10
CA MET A 124 3.11 13.32 4.54
C MET A 124 3.32 11.82 4.79
N ILE A 125 2.54 10.94 4.17
CA ILE A 125 2.66 9.48 4.34
C ILE A 125 4.07 9.01 3.99
N VAL A 126 4.61 9.46 2.86
CA VAL A 126 5.97 9.10 2.43
C VAL A 126 7.00 9.57 3.46
N SER A 127 6.96 10.85 3.84
CA SER A 127 7.93 11.45 4.78
C SER A 127 7.89 10.79 6.15
N VAL A 128 6.69 10.57 6.69
CA VAL A 128 6.49 9.91 7.99
C VAL A 128 7.01 8.49 7.97
N THR A 129 6.78 7.76 6.87
CA THR A 129 7.27 6.40 6.75
C THR A 129 8.81 6.34 6.63
N TRP A 130 9.44 7.33 6.00
CA TRP A 130 10.90 7.47 5.99
C TRP A 130 11.48 7.72 7.39
N VAL A 131 10.87 8.64 8.15
CA VAL A 131 11.27 8.91 9.54
C VAL A 131 11.06 7.67 10.40
N LEU A 132 9.95 6.97 10.21
CA LEU A 132 9.65 5.72 10.88
C LEU A 132 10.69 4.64 10.56
N ALA A 133 11.14 4.53 9.31
CA ALA A 133 12.19 3.59 8.91
C ALA A 133 13.50 3.84 9.68
N ILE A 134 13.89 5.11 9.84
CA ILE A 134 15.09 5.51 10.60
C ILE A 134 14.94 5.12 12.07
N ILE A 135 13.81 5.46 12.70
CA ILE A 135 13.56 5.16 14.13
C ILE A 135 13.49 3.66 14.37
N ILE A 136 12.74 2.91 13.56
CA ILE A 136 12.67 1.45 13.66
C ILE A 136 14.06 0.85 13.52
N SER A 137 14.88 1.32 12.56
CA SER A 137 16.22 0.79 12.34
C SER A 137 17.15 1.10 13.51
N ASP A 138 17.11 2.32 14.04
CA ASP A 138 17.90 2.72 15.22
C ASP A 138 17.54 1.87 16.44
N VAL A 139 16.25 1.81 16.79
CA VAL A 139 15.76 1.05 17.96
C VAL A 139 16.09 -0.42 17.82
N SER A 140 15.91 -1.01 16.63
CA SER A 140 16.22 -2.41 16.39
C SER A 140 17.71 -2.74 16.32
N SER A 141 18.56 -1.78 15.96
CA SER A 141 20.01 -1.95 15.96
C SER A 141 20.57 -2.16 17.39
N ARG A 142 19.92 -1.57 18.40
CA ARG A 142 20.34 -1.64 19.81
C ARG A 142 20.19 -3.03 20.44
N PHE A 143 19.45 -3.93 19.80
CA PHE A 143 19.19 -5.26 20.34
C PHE A 143 19.41 -6.38 19.32
N ALA A 144 20.28 -6.12 18.33
CA ALA A 144 20.60 -7.07 17.27
C ALA A 144 20.92 -8.46 17.82
N VAL A 145 20.23 -9.47 17.30
CA VAL A 145 20.51 -10.86 17.60
C VAL A 145 21.34 -11.40 16.45
N SER A 146 22.58 -11.79 16.72
CA SER A 146 23.41 -12.51 15.76
C SER A 146 22.71 -13.82 15.39
N SER A 147 22.22 -13.91 14.16
CA SER A 147 21.71 -15.16 13.62
C SER A 147 22.87 -15.89 12.94
N GLU A 148 23.50 -16.82 13.64
CA GLU A 148 24.38 -17.83 13.03
C GLU A 148 23.52 -18.86 12.28
N ILE A 149 22.90 -18.44 11.18
CA ILE A 149 22.19 -19.36 10.28
C ILE A 149 23.11 -19.61 9.10
N THR A 150 23.69 -20.82 9.05
CA THR A 150 24.43 -21.28 7.88
C THR A 150 23.44 -21.49 6.74
N ALA A 151 23.47 -20.61 5.74
CA ALA A 151 22.62 -20.74 4.57
C ALA A 151 23.08 -21.94 3.73
N GLU A 152 22.21 -22.94 3.58
CA GLU A 152 22.41 -24.03 2.62
C GLU A 152 22.54 -23.46 1.20
N GLU A 153 23.48 -24.02 0.42
CA GLU A 153 23.74 -23.60 -0.95
C GLU A 153 22.48 -23.75 -1.82
N PRO A 154 22.17 -22.77 -2.68
CA PRO A 154 21.00 -22.85 -3.54
C PRO A 154 21.15 -24.01 -4.55
N PRO A 155 20.03 -24.65 -4.95
CA PRO A 155 20.08 -25.74 -5.92
C PRO A 155 20.69 -25.27 -7.26
N ALA A 156 21.61 -26.07 -7.81
CA ALA A 156 22.34 -25.78 -9.03
C ALA A 156 21.44 -25.96 -10.27
N GLY A 157 20.54 -25.02 -10.51
CA GLY A 157 19.76 -24.96 -11.76
C GLY A 157 20.52 -24.19 -12.83
N LEU A 158 21.07 -24.88 -13.83
CA LEU A 158 21.83 -24.26 -14.93
C LEU A 158 20.91 -23.89 -16.10
N THR A 159 19.90 -24.71 -16.37
CA THR A 159 18.93 -24.55 -17.46
C THR A 159 17.70 -23.72 -17.04
N GLY A 160 17.03 -23.10 -18.02
CA GLY A 160 15.78 -22.36 -17.79
C GLY A 160 14.65 -23.23 -17.24
N ALA A 161 14.51 -24.46 -17.76
CA ALA A 161 13.49 -25.42 -17.34
C ALA A 161 13.67 -25.86 -15.88
N THR A 162 14.88 -26.24 -15.49
CA THR A 162 15.19 -26.65 -14.12
C THR A 162 15.00 -25.51 -13.12
N ARG A 163 15.39 -24.29 -13.51
CA ARG A 163 15.18 -23.11 -12.68
C ARG A 163 13.69 -22.83 -12.45
N LEU A 164 12.88 -22.88 -13.50
CA LEU A 164 11.43 -22.66 -13.38
C LEU A 164 10.79 -23.77 -12.52
N ARG A 165 11.21 -25.03 -12.73
CA ARG A 165 10.76 -26.16 -11.91
C ARG A 165 11.09 -25.97 -10.43
N ASN A 166 12.33 -25.61 -10.12
CA ASN A 166 12.78 -25.38 -8.73
C ASN A 166 12.05 -24.19 -8.10
N LEU A 167 11.80 -23.14 -8.88
CA LEU A 167 10.99 -21.99 -8.44
C LEU A 167 9.56 -22.43 -8.10
N LEU A 168 8.90 -23.21 -8.96
CA LEU A 168 7.55 -23.71 -8.71
C LEU A 168 7.50 -24.64 -7.48
N ILE A 169 8.50 -25.52 -7.33
CA ILE A 169 8.64 -26.39 -6.14
C ILE A 169 8.80 -25.55 -4.88
N ALA A 170 9.68 -24.54 -4.91
CA ALA A 170 9.89 -23.65 -3.78
C ALA A 170 8.63 -22.84 -3.45
N SER A 171 7.95 -22.27 -4.45
CA SER A 171 6.69 -21.54 -4.27
C SER A 171 5.60 -22.42 -3.65
N GLY A 172 5.41 -23.64 -4.16
CA GLY A 172 4.44 -24.60 -3.62
C GLY A 172 4.75 -25.01 -2.17
N ARG A 173 6.02 -25.22 -1.83
CA ARG A 173 6.45 -25.54 -0.45
C ARG A 173 6.32 -24.36 0.51
N ILE A 174 6.55 -23.14 0.02
CA ILE A 174 6.45 -21.91 0.82
C ILE A 174 4.98 -21.57 1.07
N VAL A 175 4.13 -21.56 0.05
CA VAL A 175 2.71 -21.18 0.21
C VAL A 175 1.97 -22.12 1.17
N THR A 176 2.31 -23.41 1.17
CA THR A 176 1.72 -24.41 2.07
C THR A 176 2.44 -24.54 3.42
N GLY A 177 3.40 -23.66 3.71
CA GLY A 177 4.16 -23.63 4.95
C GLY A 177 3.62 -22.62 5.96
N TRP A 178 4.55 -21.92 6.61
CA TRP A 178 4.25 -20.87 7.59
C TRP A 178 3.33 -19.73 7.11
N PRO A 179 3.33 -19.29 5.84
CA PRO A 179 2.39 -18.27 5.36
C PRO A 179 0.91 -18.60 5.59
N MET A 180 0.51 -19.88 5.59
CA MET A 180 -0.87 -20.28 5.95
C MET A 180 -1.19 -19.98 7.42
N VAL A 181 -0.24 -20.23 8.31
CA VAL A 181 -0.39 -19.92 9.75
C VAL A 181 -0.44 -18.41 9.95
N ASP A 182 0.42 -17.66 9.26
CA ASP A 182 0.42 -16.20 9.31
C ASP A 182 -0.92 -15.62 8.87
N LEU A 183 -1.48 -16.12 7.75
CA LEU A 183 -2.79 -15.72 7.25
C LEU A 183 -3.91 -16.05 8.24
N LEU A 184 -3.89 -17.24 8.84
CA LEU A 184 -4.88 -17.63 9.84
C LEU A 184 -4.85 -16.74 11.08
N ILE A 185 -3.65 -16.43 11.59
CA ILE A 185 -3.48 -15.52 12.73
C ILE A 185 -4.08 -14.16 12.40
N VAL A 186 -3.81 -13.63 11.21
CA VAL A 186 -4.35 -12.33 10.79
C VAL A 186 -5.87 -12.36 10.68
N ILE A 187 -6.46 -13.40 10.10
CA ILE A 187 -7.92 -13.53 9.98
C ILE A 187 -8.55 -13.57 11.38
N ILE A 188 -8.04 -14.40 12.28
CA ILE A 188 -8.61 -14.57 13.62
C ILE A 188 -8.49 -13.27 14.43
N VAL A 189 -7.31 -12.64 14.43
CA VAL A 189 -7.09 -11.43 15.22
C VAL A 189 -7.86 -10.25 14.64
N SER A 190 -7.90 -10.09 13.31
CA SER A 190 -8.69 -9.01 12.69
C SER A 190 -10.17 -9.20 12.95
N TRP A 191 -10.70 -10.42 12.81
CA TRP A 191 -12.09 -10.75 13.14
C TRP A 191 -12.44 -10.40 14.59
N LEU A 192 -11.60 -10.82 15.54
CA LEU A 192 -11.87 -10.61 16.95
C LEU A 192 -11.93 -9.12 17.29
N ILE A 193 -11.13 -8.29 16.63
CA ILE A 193 -11.15 -6.84 16.89
C ILE A 193 -12.34 -6.20 16.16
N THR A 194 -12.54 -6.48 14.86
CA THR A 194 -13.62 -5.86 14.07
C THR A 194 -15.00 -6.20 14.59
N ALA A 195 -15.21 -7.41 15.12
CA ALA A 195 -16.50 -7.82 15.67
C ALA A 195 -16.95 -6.98 16.88
N PHE A 196 -16.01 -6.40 17.61
CA PHE A 196 -16.28 -5.58 18.80
C PHE A 196 -16.41 -4.09 18.49
N ILE A 197 -16.15 -3.67 17.25
CA ILE A 197 -16.25 -2.26 16.84
C ILE A 197 -17.54 -2.07 16.04
N PRO A 198 -18.54 -1.34 16.55
CA PRO A 198 -19.79 -1.08 15.83
C PRO A 198 -19.57 -0.36 14.50
N SER A 199 -20.47 -0.56 13.55
CA SER A 199 -20.48 0.17 12.28
C SER A 199 -20.50 1.70 12.52
N GLY A 200 -19.82 2.45 11.65
CA GLY A 200 -19.71 3.90 11.76
C GLY A 200 -18.81 4.43 12.89
N SER A 201 -18.31 3.58 13.80
CA SER A 201 -17.46 4.03 14.93
C SER A 201 -16.21 4.79 14.48
N PHE A 202 -15.58 4.36 13.38
CA PHE A 202 -14.37 5.02 12.87
C PHE A 202 -14.65 6.40 12.27
N VAL A 203 -15.87 6.69 11.81
CA VAL A 203 -16.27 8.05 11.39
C VAL A 203 -16.29 8.96 12.61
N ALA A 204 -16.92 8.52 13.71
CA ALA A 204 -16.95 9.26 14.97
C ALA A 204 -15.55 9.40 15.62
N ILE A 205 -14.67 8.41 15.45
CA ILE A 205 -13.27 8.49 15.90
C ILE A 205 -12.48 9.50 15.07
N ALA A 206 -12.70 9.52 13.76
CA ALA A 206 -12.02 10.41 12.83
C ALA A 206 -12.64 11.82 12.78
N ASP A 207 -13.71 12.09 13.51
CA ASP A 207 -14.30 13.42 13.61
C ASP A 207 -13.29 14.46 14.13
N ASN A 208 -13.28 15.66 13.55
CA ASN A 208 -12.31 16.71 13.91
C ASN A 208 -12.49 17.23 15.35
N SER A 209 -13.68 17.11 15.94
CA SER A 209 -13.92 17.48 17.34
C SER A 209 -13.23 16.51 18.31
N ASN A 210 -12.96 15.28 17.87
CA ASN A 210 -12.35 14.26 18.70
C ASN A 210 -10.82 14.38 18.74
N ARG A 211 -10.31 15.13 19.72
CA ARG A 211 -8.88 15.26 20.00
C ARG A 211 -8.19 13.91 20.31
N GLY A 212 -8.94 12.90 20.77
CA GLY A 212 -8.42 11.56 21.01
C GLY A 212 -8.34 10.68 19.76
N GLY A 213 -8.85 11.15 18.62
CA GLY A 213 -9.02 10.37 17.39
C GLY A 213 -7.78 9.58 16.95
N PRO A 214 -6.60 10.21 16.76
CA PRO A 214 -5.41 9.50 16.29
C PRO A 214 -4.94 8.40 17.25
N LEU A 215 -5.04 8.62 18.57
CA LEU A 215 -4.66 7.64 19.58
C LEU A 215 -5.62 6.46 19.59
N ILE A 216 -6.93 6.72 19.63
CA ILE A 216 -7.97 5.68 19.64
C ILE A 216 -7.91 4.86 18.36
N ALA A 217 -7.78 5.52 17.19
CA ALA A 217 -7.66 4.84 15.91
C ALA A 217 -6.40 3.98 15.83
N SER A 218 -5.26 4.46 16.35
CA SER A 218 -4.02 3.66 16.41
C SER A 218 -4.22 2.39 17.23
N LEU A 219 -4.89 2.49 18.38
CA LEU A 219 -5.14 1.35 19.28
C LEU A 219 -6.16 0.34 18.73
N LEU A 220 -7.14 0.79 17.93
CA LEU A 220 -8.16 -0.09 17.34
C LEU A 220 -7.73 -0.68 16.00
N ALA A 221 -6.96 0.08 15.20
CA ALA A 221 -6.40 -0.42 13.94
C ALA A 221 -5.24 -1.39 14.19
N PHE A 222 -4.49 -1.24 15.28
CA PHE A 222 -3.52 -2.24 15.73
C PHE A 222 -4.23 -3.36 16.51
N PRO A 223 -3.93 -4.65 16.29
CA PRO A 223 -3.13 -5.27 15.22
C PRO A 223 -3.97 -5.82 14.05
N GLN A 224 -5.06 -5.15 13.65
CA GLN A 224 -5.89 -5.52 12.51
C GLN A 224 -5.10 -5.46 11.19
N TYR A 225 -5.54 -6.24 10.20
CA TYR A 225 -4.99 -6.15 8.85
C TYR A 225 -5.80 -5.23 7.96
N VAL A 226 -5.09 -4.32 7.30
CA VAL A 226 -5.61 -3.51 6.20
C VAL A 226 -4.71 -3.70 4.98
N GLY A 227 -5.31 -4.05 3.84
CA GLY A 227 -4.57 -4.14 2.58
C GLY A 227 -3.98 -2.79 2.16
N PRO A 228 -2.80 -2.75 1.51
CA PRO A 228 -2.10 -1.51 1.16
C PRO A 228 -2.94 -0.53 0.30
N ALA A 229 -3.68 -1.05 -0.68
CA ALA A 229 -4.59 -0.23 -1.50
C ALA A 229 -5.76 0.31 -0.67
N ARG A 230 -6.34 -0.52 0.21
CA ARG A 230 -7.45 -0.12 1.08
C ARG A 230 -7.04 0.94 2.09
N GLY A 231 -5.84 0.85 2.67
CA GLY A 231 -5.33 1.87 3.58
C GLY A 231 -5.21 3.25 2.91
N ILE A 232 -4.82 3.29 1.62
CA ILE A 232 -4.80 4.54 0.85
C ILE A 232 -6.22 5.04 0.58
N ILE A 233 -7.15 4.16 0.18
CA ILE A 233 -8.56 4.52 -0.03
C ILE A 233 -9.18 5.06 1.26
N GLN A 234 -8.85 4.49 2.42
CA GLN A 234 -9.27 4.98 3.73
C GLN A 234 -8.73 6.38 4.03
N CYS A 235 -7.44 6.62 3.75
CA CYS A 235 -6.85 7.95 3.86
C CYS A 235 -7.57 8.98 2.99
N ALA A 236 -7.89 8.59 1.76
CA ALA A 236 -8.60 9.44 0.81
C ALA A 236 -10.06 9.70 1.24
N ALA A 237 -10.74 8.68 1.75
CA ALA A 237 -12.11 8.82 2.26
C ALA A 237 -12.17 9.79 3.44
N VAL A 238 -11.21 9.68 4.37
CA VAL A 238 -11.06 10.61 5.49
C VAL A 238 -10.85 12.04 4.99
N GLU A 239 -9.96 12.24 4.01
CA GLU A 239 -9.70 13.57 3.46
C GLU A 239 -10.92 14.16 2.72
N ARG A 240 -11.58 13.37 1.86
CA ARG A 240 -12.71 13.83 1.02
C ARG A 240 -13.93 14.23 1.82
N VAL A 241 -14.19 13.54 2.92
CA VAL A 241 -15.37 13.73 3.78
C VAL A 241 -15.08 14.78 4.87
N GLY A 242 -13.87 15.37 4.84
CA GLY A 242 -13.47 16.41 5.79
C GLY A 242 -13.15 15.87 7.19
N LEU A 243 -12.93 14.57 7.36
CA LEU A 243 -12.51 13.97 8.63
C LEU A 243 -11.02 14.27 8.93
N SER A 244 -10.59 13.94 10.15
CA SER A 244 -9.25 14.21 10.65
C SER A 244 -8.17 13.44 9.88
N VAL A 245 -7.48 14.13 8.96
CA VAL A 245 -6.33 13.59 8.20
C VAL A 245 -5.27 12.93 9.09
N PRO A 246 -4.90 13.47 10.27
CA PRO A 246 -3.99 12.82 11.20
C PRO A 246 -4.49 11.46 11.72
N THR A 247 -5.80 11.31 11.92
CA THR A 247 -6.42 10.02 12.27
C THR A 247 -6.33 9.05 11.10
N GLY A 248 -6.52 9.51 9.86
CA GLY A 248 -6.30 8.71 8.65
C GLY A 248 -4.85 8.19 8.55
N LEU A 249 -3.85 9.03 8.84
CA LEU A 249 -2.45 8.62 8.89
C LEU A 249 -2.21 7.53 9.94
N ALA A 250 -2.79 7.66 11.15
CA ALA A 250 -2.69 6.66 12.20
C ALA A 250 -3.29 5.31 11.76
N ILE A 251 -4.48 5.33 11.15
CA ILE A 251 -5.13 4.14 10.58
C ILE A 251 -4.23 3.48 9.54
N TYR A 252 -3.65 4.26 8.63
CA TYR A 252 -2.77 3.75 7.58
C TYR A 252 -1.53 3.06 8.16
N VAL A 253 -0.81 3.76 9.04
CA VAL A 253 0.47 3.26 9.56
C VAL A 253 0.28 1.99 10.41
N PHE A 254 -0.75 1.94 11.26
CA PHE A 254 -1.00 0.77 12.10
C PHE A 254 -1.74 -0.36 11.38
N GLY A 255 -2.75 -0.06 10.58
CA GLY A 255 -3.52 -1.07 9.85
C GLY A 255 -2.74 -1.71 8.71
N VAL A 256 -1.96 -0.93 7.95
CA VAL A 256 -1.18 -1.46 6.81
C VAL A 256 0.19 -1.96 7.25
N GLY A 257 0.87 -1.22 8.12
CA GLY A 257 2.25 -1.50 8.50
C GLY A 257 2.42 -2.63 9.51
N LEU A 258 1.55 -2.72 10.52
CA LEU A 258 1.79 -3.55 11.71
C LEU A 258 0.63 -4.50 12.03
N GLY A 259 0.48 -5.53 11.20
CA GLY A 259 -0.50 -6.60 11.41
C GLY A 259 -0.05 -7.67 12.41
N ALA A 260 -1.03 -8.41 12.96
CA ALA A 260 -0.82 -9.46 13.97
C ALA A 260 0.26 -10.50 13.62
N ALA A 261 0.34 -10.94 12.37
CA ALA A 261 1.36 -11.91 11.96
C ALA A 261 2.80 -11.36 11.99
N ASN A 262 3.01 -10.06 11.76
CA ASN A 262 4.34 -9.46 11.92
C ASN A 262 4.78 -9.52 13.38
N ILE A 263 3.87 -9.17 14.30
CA ILE A 263 4.14 -9.25 15.73
C ILE A 263 4.46 -10.69 16.12
N PHE A 264 3.63 -11.64 15.71
CA PHE A 264 3.85 -13.06 16.01
C PHE A 264 5.21 -13.56 15.48
N LEU A 265 5.55 -13.25 14.23
CA LEU A 265 6.82 -13.68 13.64
C LEU A 265 8.02 -13.04 14.34
N LEU A 266 7.99 -11.72 14.55
CA LEU A 266 9.10 -10.97 15.15
C LEU A 266 9.29 -11.35 16.62
N THR A 267 8.20 -11.60 17.37
CA THR A 267 8.29 -12.00 18.79
C THR A 267 8.91 -13.38 18.94
N ARG A 268 8.59 -14.31 18.02
CA ARG A 268 9.25 -15.62 17.93
C ARG A 268 10.75 -15.51 17.64
N TRP A 269 11.19 -14.45 16.95
CA TRP A 269 12.60 -14.27 16.56
C TRP A 269 13.43 -13.49 17.56
N TYR A 270 12.85 -12.45 18.16
CA TYR A 270 13.58 -11.44 18.91
C TYR A 270 13.06 -11.22 20.34
N SER A 271 12.14 -12.05 20.84
CA SER A 271 11.43 -11.88 22.12
C SER A 271 10.42 -10.71 22.14
N LEU A 272 9.41 -10.85 23.00
CA LEU A 272 8.32 -9.87 23.13
C LEU A 272 8.82 -8.48 23.54
N ARG A 273 9.76 -8.39 24.49
CA ARG A 273 10.26 -7.10 25.01
C ARG A 273 10.85 -6.21 23.92
N ARG A 274 11.62 -6.79 22.99
CA ARG A 274 12.29 -6.05 21.90
C ARG A 274 11.29 -5.61 20.84
N VAL A 275 10.33 -6.47 20.50
CA VAL A 275 9.27 -6.11 19.54
C VAL A 275 8.37 -5.02 20.10
N MET A 276 8.03 -5.09 21.40
CA MET A 276 7.28 -4.03 22.07
C MET A 276 8.03 -2.71 22.08
N ALA A 277 9.36 -2.70 22.24
CA ALA A 277 10.15 -1.47 22.13
C ALA A 277 10.02 -0.81 20.75
N VAL A 278 10.04 -1.61 19.67
CA VAL A 278 9.82 -1.10 18.30
C VAL A 278 8.38 -0.61 18.13
N ALA A 279 7.39 -1.39 18.55
CA ALA A 279 5.98 -1.00 18.45
C ALA A 279 5.66 0.29 19.23
N ILE A 280 6.20 0.44 20.44
CA ILE A 280 6.06 1.66 21.26
C ILE A 280 6.76 2.83 20.57
N SER A 281 7.97 2.66 20.03
CA SER A 281 8.66 3.75 19.31
C SER A 281 7.89 4.23 18.07
N MET A 282 7.28 3.28 17.33
CA MET A 282 6.41 3.56 16.20
C MET A 282 5.12 4.29 16.66
N PHE A 283 4.50 3.84 17.76
CA PHE A 283 3.33 4.49 18.36
C PHE A 283 3.60 5.92 18.80
N LEU A 284 4.67 6.14 19.56
CA LEU A 284 5.04 7.47 20.03
C LEU A 284 5.32 8.42 18.85
N LEU A 285 6.04 7.96 17.83
CA LEU A 285 6.32 8.76 16.64
C LEU A 285 5.03 9.12 15.88
N VAL A 286 4.19 8.13 15.58
CA VAL A 286 2.98 8.34 14.78
C VAL A 286 2.00 9.25 15.53
N CYS A 287 1.83 9.05 16.83
CA CYS A 287 1.02 9.95 17.65
C CYS A 287 1.62 11.36 17.68
N MET A 288 2.93 11.51 17.90
CA MET A 288 3.61 12.82 17.89
C MET A 288 3.37 13.53 16.56
N VAL A 289 3.63 12.86 15.43
CA VAL A 289 3.40 13.41 14.10
C VAL A 289 1.93 13.77 13.92
N ALA A 290 1.00 12.89 14.26
CA ALA A 290 -0.43 13.14 14.12
C ALA A 290 -0.89 14.38 14.92
N TYR A 291 -0.43 14.52 16.16
CA TYR A 291 -0.75 15.68 17.00
C TYR A 291 -0.03 16.96 16.57
N THR A 292 1.13 16.87 15.93
CA THR A 292 1.76 18.05 15.33
C THR A 292 1.09 18.44 14.01
N SER A 293 0.57 17.47 13.25
CA SER A 293 -0.08 17.72 11.98
C SER A 293 -1.51 18.25 12.13
N THR A 294 -2.19 18.04 13.25
CA THR A 294 -3.46 18.76 13.55
C THR A 294 -3.29 20.27 13.63
N VAL A 295 -2.10 20.76 14.01
CA VAL A 295 -1.78 22.20 14.04
C VAL A 295 -1.47 22.71 12.63
N ALA A 296 -0.76 21.90 11.83
CA ALA A 296 -0.34 22.28 10.48
C ALA A 296 -1.46 22.15 9.43
N LEU A 297 -2.31 21.13 9.56
CA LEU A 297 -3.47 20.88 8.71
C LEU A 297 -4.73 21.29 9.48
N ARG A 298 -5.31 22.44 9.12
CA ARG A 298 -6.60 22.86 9.71
C ARG A 298 -7.70 21.87 9.30
N SER A 299 -8.48 21.45 10.28
CA SER A 299 -9.68 20.62 10.13
C SER A 299 -10.65 21.24 9.11
N SER A 300 -11.22 20.40 8.24
CA SER A 300 -12.35 20.85 7.42
C SER A 300 -13.54 21.15 8.33
N THR A 301 -14.20 22.28 8.09
CA THR A 301 -15.44 22.69 8.77
C THR A 301 -16.69 22.23 8.02
N ALA A 302 -16.53 21.38 7.00
CA ALA A 302 -17.63 20.80 6.25
C ALA A 302 -18.47 19.87 7.13
N THR A 303 -19.77 19.80 6.85
CA THR A 303 -20.63 18.75 7.41
C THR A 303 -20.11 17.39 6.95
N VAL A 304 -19.85 16.50 7.91
CA VAL A 304 -19.38 15.13 7.62
C VAL A 304 -20.44 14.43 6.76
N GLU A 305 -20.12 14.20 5.48
CA GLU A 305 -20.91 13.34 4.60
C GLU A 305 -20.78 11.87 5.02
N GLU A 306 -21.77 11.04 4.69
CA GLU A 306 -21.67 9.60 4.96
C GLU A 306 -20.52 8.99 4.15
N THR A 307 -19.69 8.16 4.79
CA THR A 307 -18.58 7.48 4.13
C THR A 307 -18.52 6.01 4.46
N THR A 308 -18.47 5.19 3.42
CA THR A 308 -18.31 3.73 3.53
C THR A 308 -16.83 3.31 3.53
N GLY A 309 -15.91 4.25 3.36
CA GLY A 309 -14.47 3.96 3.26
C GLY A 309 -13.88 3.35 4.53
N LEU A 310 -14.50 3.61 5.69
CA LEU A 310 -14.02 3.16 7.00
C LEU A 310 -14.74 1.91 7.54
N ASP A 311 -15.83 1.46 6.93
CA ASP A 311 -16.66 0.32 7.40
C ASP A 311 -15.87 -0.98 7.48
N SER A 312 -14.88 -1.07 6.61
CA SER A 312 -13.76 -2.00 6.60
C SER A 312 -13.13 -2.29 7.98
N LEU A 313 -13.06 -1.32 8.87
CA LEU A 313 -12.42 -1.46 10.19
C LEU A 313 -13.41 -1.84 11.30
N THR A 314 -14.69 -1.95 10.94
CA THR A 314 -15.80 -2.17 11.85
C THR A 314 -16.53 -3.47 11.53
N ARG A 315 -17.44 -3.85 12.41
CA ARG A 315 -18.46 -4.86 12.16
C ARG A 315 -19.27 -4.48 10.90
N PRO A 316 -19.58 -5.45 10.01
CA PRO A 316 -20.45 -5.19 8.86
C PRO A 316 -21.80 -4.61 9.29
N GLU A 317 -22.34 -3.68 8.51
CA GLU A 317 -23.63 -3.05 8.79
C GLU A 317 -24.76 -4.08 8.85
N PHE A 318 -24.77 -5.03 7.91
CA PHE A 318 -25.70 -6.16 7.89
C PHE A 318 -25.08 -7.38 8.60
N ALA A 319 -25.03 -7.36 9.93
CA ALA A 319 -24.45 -8.43 10.74
C ALA A 319 -25.42 -9.60 11.05
N THR A 320 -26.38 -9.86 10.17
CA THR A 320 -27.40 -10.92 10.32
C THR A 320 -27.20 -12.01 9.27
N ILE A 321 -27.43 -13.27 9.63
CA ILE A 321 -27.18 -14.43 8.76
C ILE A 321 -27.99 -14.33 7.45
N ASP A 322 -29.23 -13.85 7.52
CA ASP A 322 -30.13 -13.72 6.36
C ASP A 322 -29.60 -12.77 5.28
N LYS A 323 -28.77 -11.80 5.67
CA LYS A 323 -28.19 -10.78 4.78
C LYS A 323 -26.71 -10.99 4.49
N ILE A 324 -26.18 -12.19 4.72
CA ILE A 324 -24.75 -12.46 4.55
C ILE A 324 -24.27 -12.17 3.12
N GLY A 325 -25.10 -12.41 2.11
CA GLY A 325 -24.79 -12.12 0.71
C GLY A 325 -24.59 -10.61 0.47
N GLU A 326 -25.44 -9.78 1.05
CA GLU A 326 -25.35 -8.31 1.01
C GLU A 326 -24.14 -7.82 1.81
N ALA A 327 -23.89 -8.38 3.00
CA ALA A 327 -22.73 -8.04 3.82
C ALA A 327 -21.40 -8.35 3.10
N VAL A 328 -21.33 -9.49 2.42
CA VAL A 328 -20.18 -9.91 1.63
C VAL A 328 -20.04 -9.03 0.39
N SER A 329 -21.11 -8.77 -0.37
CA SER A 329 -21.03 -7.94 -1.58
C SER A 329 -20.67 -6.48 -1.28
N ALA A 330 -21.18 -5.90 -0.18
CA ALA A 330 -20.83 -4.56 0.28
C ALA A 330 -19.37 -4.47 0.74
N SER A 331 -18.84 -5.53 1.36
CA SER A 331 -17.46 -5.58 1.86
C SER A 331 -16.43 -5.92 0.78
N LEU A 332 -16.88 -6.53 -0.31
CA LEU A 332 -16.05 -6.97 -1.43
C LEU A 332 -16.25 -6.05 -2.63
N TRP A 333 -15.41 -5.03 -2.72
CA TRP A 333 -15.21 -4.25 -3.94
C TRP A 333 -14.53 -5.13 -5.02
N PHE A 334 -15.30 -6.01 -5.66
CA PHE A 334 -14.86 -7.09 -6.56
C PHE A 334 -14.43 -6.61 -7.97
N LYS A 335 -13.83 -5.43 -8.09
CA LYS A 335 -13.51 -4.83 -9.42
C LYS A 335 -12.03 -4.78 -9.77
N ASP A 336 -11.11 -5.11 -8.86
CA ASP A 336 -9.68 -5.10 -9.16
C ASP A 336 -9.24 -6.39 -9.88
N PRO A 337 -8.83 -6.34 -11.17
CA PRO A 337 -8.38 -7.53 -11.91
C PRO A 337 -7.19 -8.22 -11.23
N LEU A 338 -6.36 -7.45 -10.51
CA LEU A 338 -5.21 -7.96 -9.78
C LEU A 338 -5.63 -8.92 -8.65
N MET A 339 -6.69 -8.60 -7.91
CA MET A 339 -7.21 -9.45 -6.84
C MET A 339 -7.68 -10.79 -7.42
N LEU A 340 -8.45 -10.74 -8.51
CA LEU A 340 -8.93 -11.94 -9.20
C LEU A 340 -7.77 -12.85 -9.66
N VAL A 341 -6.80 -12.28 -10.37
CA VAL A 341 -5.63 -13.03 -10.86
C VAL A 341 -4.82 -13.61 -9.69
N GLY A 342 -4.57 -12.81 -8.65
CA GLY A 342 -3.86 -13.25 -7.46
C GLY A 342 -4.56 -14.41 -6.74
N THR A 343 -5.87 -14.31 -6.55
CA THR A 343 -6.68 -15.35 -5.91
C THR A 343 -6.71 -16.63 -6.75
N LEU A 344 -6.98 -16.54 -8.07
CA LEU A 344 -6.99 -17.71 -8.95
C LEU A 344 -5.62 -18.41 -8.97
N ALA A 345 -4.53 -17.64 -9.05
CA ALA A 345 -3.19 -18.19 -9.02
C ALA A 345 -2.87 -18.91 -7.69
N LEU A 346 -3.26 -18.33 -6.54
CA LEU A 346 -3.11 -19.00 -5.24
C LEU A 346 -3.98 -20.25 -5.12
N TRP A 347 -5.21 -20.21 -5.65
CA TRP A 347 -6.14 -21.33 -5.65
C TRP A 347 -5.61 -22.53 -6.44
N ILE A 348 -4.79 -22.29 -7.47
CA ILE A 348 -4.04 -23.33 -8.19
C ILE A 348 -2.76 -23.73 -7.45
N LEU A 349 -2.00 -22.75 -6.95
CA LEU A 349 -0.69 -22.98 -6.36
C LEU A 349 -0.75 -23.75 -5.02
N VAL A 350 -1.79 -23.55 -4.22
CA VAL A 350 -1.96 -24.23 -2.93
C VAL A 350 -2.14 -25.74 -3.11
N PRO A 351 -3.10 -26.26 -3.90
CA PRO A 351 -3.21 -27.68 -4.21
C PRO A 351 -1.94 -28.28 -4.82
N VAL A 352 -1.31 -27.56 -5.75
CA VAL A 352 -0.02 -27.98 -6.34
C VAL A 352 1.07 -28.08 -5.27
N GLY A 353 1.13 -27.14 -4.34
CA GLY A 353 2.05 -27.15 -3.22
C GLY A 353 1.80 -28.31 -2.25
N ILE A 354 0.53 -28.63 -1.97
CA ILE A 354 0.13 -29.77 -1.14
C ILE A 354 0.60 -31.06 -1.82
N PHE A 355 0.32 -31.21 -3.12
CA PHE A 355 0.78 -32.34 -3.91
C PHE A 355 2.30 -32.48 -3.89
N ILE A 356 3.06 -31.40 -4.12
CA ILE A 356 4.54 -31.39 -4.06
C ILE A 356 5.05 -31.88 -2.70
N ARG A 357 4.39 -31.50 -1.60
CA ARG A 357 4.79 -31.92 -0.25
C ARG A 357 4.45 -33.39 0.01
N ILE A 358 3.27 -33.87 -0.39
CA ILE A 358 2.85 -35.27 -0.25
C ILE A 358 3.73 -36.19 -1.10
N ALA A 359 3.95 -35.83 -2.36
CA ALA A 359 4.79 -36.58 -3.30
C ALA A 359 6.30 -36.42 -3.05
N LYS A 360 6.70 -35.65 -2.02
CA LYS A 360 8.11 -35.40 -1.63
C LYS A 360 9.00 -34.98 -2.81
N ILE A 361 8.46 -34.22 -3.77
CA ILE A 361 9.17 -33.83 -4.99
C ILE A 361 10.36 -32.93 -4.62
N GLY A 362 11.57 -33.39 -4.90
CA GLY A 362 12.83 -32.69 -4.64
C GLY A 362 13.21 -31.67 -5.72
N TYR A 363 14.13 -30.76 -5.37
CA TYR A 363 14.75 -29.88 -6.35
C TYR A 363 15.53 -30.70 -7.38
N ARG A 364 15.60 -30.21 -8.63
CA ARG A 364 16.56 -30.74 -9.61
C ARG A 364 17.85 -29.96 -9.48
N ASN A 365 18.97 -30.67 -9.56
CA ASN A 365 20.24 -30.05 -9.93
C ASN A 365 20.54 -30.45 -11.37
N ASP A 366 21.07 -29.51 -12.14
CA ASP A 366 21.61 -29.78 -13.46
C ASP A 366 23.10 -30.09 -13.33
N ASP A 367 23.56 -31.09 -14.06
CA ASP A 367 24.99 -31.40 -14.16
C ASP A 367 25.66 -30.44 -15.17
N PRO A 368 26.68 -29.65 -14.76
CA PRO A 368 27.38 -28.70 -15.62
C PRO A 368 27.88 -29.28 -16.94
N GLU A 369 28.39 -30.51 -16.94
CA GLU A 369 28.99 -31.13 -18.12
C GLU A 369 27.92 -31.47 -19.15
N THR A 370 26.81 -32.05 -18.71
CA THR A 370 25.66 -32.40 -19.56
C THR A 370 24.99 -31.19 -20.19
N VAL A 371 24.87 -30.07 -19.46
CA VAL A 371 24.24 -28.85 -19.98
C VAL A 371 25.12 -28.14 -21.02
N SER A 372 26.45 -28.19 -20.88
CA SER A 372 27.36 -27.62 -21.88
C SER A 372 27.28 -28.35 -23.23
N SER A 373 27.01 -29.66 -23.20
CA SER A 373 26.89 -30.52 -24.38
C SER A 373 25.49 -30.51 -25.04
N ALA A 374 24.44 -30.07 -24.33
CA ALA A 374 23.05 -30.17 -24.78
C ALA A 374 22.59 -28.96 -25.63
N ASN A 375 22.71 -29.06 -26.95
CA ASN A 375 22.62 -27.90 -27.85
C ASN A 375 21.26 -27.67 -28.57
N THR A 376 20.14 -28.26 -28.12
CA THR A 376 18.94 -28.36 -29.00
C THR A 376 17.62 -27.73 -28.53
N GLY A 377 17.59 -26.89 -27.49
CA GLY A 377 16.34 -26.19 -27.10
C GLY A 377 16.52 -24.78 -26.49
N ARG A 378 15.59 -23.85 -26.76
CA ARG A 378 15.57 -22.51 -26.12
C ARG A 378 15.56 -22.58 -24.58
N MET A 379 14.98 -23.64 -24.00
CA MET A 379 14.82 -23.82 -22.56
C MET A 379 15.97 -24.62 -21.89
N SER A 380 16.87 -25.22 -22.69
CA SER A 380 18.06 -25.95 -22.24
C SER A 380 19.34 -25.11 -22.22
N LYS A 381 19.31 -23.88 -22.76
CA LYS A 381 20.48 -22.98 -22.73
C LYS A 381 20.80 -22.54 -21.30
N ALA A 382 22.08 -22.63 -20.95
CA ALA A 382 22.61 -22.04 -19.72
C ALA A 382 22.53 -20.51 -19.82
N VAL A 383 21.73 -19.88 -18.95
CA VAL A 383 21.64 -18.42 -18.89
C VAL A 383 22.53 -17.93 -17.74
N PRO A 384 23.53 -17.06 -17.99
CA PRO A 384 24.36 -16.47 -16.94
C PRO A 384 23.54 -15.73 -15.88
N ALA A 385 24.00 -15.73 -14.63
CA ALA A 385 23.29 -15.07 -13.53
C ALA A 385 23.13 -13.54 -13.74
N SER A 386 24.07 -12.90 -14.44
CA SER A 386 24.02 -11.47 -14.78
C SER A 386 22.88 -11.13 -15.75
N GLN A 387 22.71 -11.92 -16.81
CA GLN A 387 21.61 -11.75 -17.76
C GLN A 387 20.24 -11.94 -17.08
N LEU A 388 20.17 -12.86 -16.12
CA LEU A 388 18.94 -13.12 -15.40
C LEU A 388 18.59 -12.00 -14.41
N GLY A 389 19.60 -11.41 -13.77
CA GLY A 389 19.45 -10.18 -12.98
C GLY A 389 18.95 -9.01 -13.83
N ALA A 390 19.52 -8.83 -15.03
CA ALA A 390 19.08 -7.81 -15.98
C ALA A 390 17.63 -8.04 -16.43
N ILE A 391 17.25 -9.27 -16.80
CA ILE A 391 15.86 -9.59 -17.18
C ILE A 391 14.89 -9.36 -16.01
N ALA A 392 15.27 -9.71 -14.78
CA ALA A 392 14.42 -9.48 -13.61
C ALA A 392 14.22 -7.97 -13.33
N ILE A 393 15.29 -7.16 -13.44
CA ILE A 393 15.20 -5.70 -13.28
C ILE A 393 14.37 -5.09 -14.41
N CYS A 394 14.64 -5.45 -15.66
CA CYS A 394 13.86 -4.97 -16.81
C CYS A 394 12.39 -5.41 -16.72
N GLY A 395 12.13 -6.65 -16.32
CA GLY A 395 10.77 -7.16 -16.11
C GLY A 395 10.04 -6.43 -14.99
N MET A 396 10.73 -6.13 -13.87
CA MET A 396 10.18 -5.32 -12.78
C MET A 396 9.90 -3.88 -13.23
N ALA A 397 10.81 -3.28 -14.00
CA ALA A 397 10.62 -1.94 -14.56
C ALA A 397 9.44 -1.90 -15.54
N ILE A 398 9.34 -2.88 -16.44
CA ILE A 398 8.21 -3.03 -17.38
C ILE A 398 6.90 -3.21 -16.61
N PHE A 399 6.87 -4.08 -15.60
CA PHE A 399 5.71 -4.27 -14.74
C PHE A 399 5.32 -2.98 -14.04
N PHE A 400 6.27 -2.25 -13.47
CA PHE A 400 6.03 -0.96 -12.82
C PHE A 400 5.47 0.08 -13.81
N CYS A 401 6.04 0.18 -15.03
CA CYS A 401 5.53 1.05 -16.08
C CYS A 401 4.11 0.69 -16.52
N LEU A 402 3.83 -0.58 -16.80
CA LEU A 402 2.49 -1.08 -17.14
C LEU A 402 1.49 -0.82 -16.01
N PHE A 403 1.90 -1.06 -14.76
CA PHE A 403 1.04 -0.84 -13.60
C PHE A 403 0.74 0.65 -13.39
N THR A 404 1.75 1.52 -13.57
CA THR A 404 1.56 2.98 -13.54
C THR A 404 0.57 3.42 -14.62
N TYR A 405 0.65 2.83 -15.82
CA TYR A 405 -0.27 3.10 -16.95
C TYR A 405 -1.72 2.67 -16.69
N ILE A 406 -1.93 1.61 -15.88
CA ILE A 406 -3.28 1.11 -15.54
C ILE A 406 -3.96 2.00 -14.48
N PHE A 407 -3.20 2.51 -13.51
CA PHE A 407 -3.78 3.18 -12.34
C PHE A 407 -3.74 4.70 -12.38
N VAL A 408 -2.78 5.30 -13.08
CA VAL A 408 -2.71 6.76 -13.22
C VAL A 408 -3.66 7.16 -14.34
N PRO A 409 -4.69 8.00 -14.07
CA PRO A 409 -5.59 8.44 -15.12
C PRO A 409 -4.83 9.22 -16.18
N SER A 410 -5.23 9.04 -17.44
CA SER A 410 -4.67 9.77 -18.57
C SER A 410 -4.89 11.28 -18.44
N PRO A 411 -4.06 12.12 -19.08
CA PRO A 411 -4.25 13.57 -19.05
C PRO A 411 -5.65 13.99 -19.55
N SER A 412 -6.21 13.26 -20.52
CA SER A 412 -7.58 13.45 -20.99
C SER A 412 -8.64 13.18 -19.93
N GLU A 413 -8.53 12.06 -19.19
CA GLU A 413 -9.45 11.74 -18.09
C GLU A 413 -9.36 12.78 -16.97
N CYS A 414 -8.15 13.21 -16.61
CA CYS A 414 -7.95 14.30 -15.67
C CYS A 414 -8.64 15.60 -16.12
N LEU A 415 -8.52 15.95 -17.41
CA LEU A 415 -9.18 17.14 -17.96
C LEU A 415 -10.71 17.02 -17.97
N GLU A 416 -11.26 15.84 -18.27
CA GLU A 416 -12.70 15.58 -18.20
C GLU A 416 -13.23 15.69 -16.76
N GLU A 417 -12.55 15.08 -15.79
CA GLU A 417 -12.93 15.16 -14.39
C GLU A 417 -12.84 16.60 -13.85
N MET A 418 -11.83 17.36 -14.28
CA MET A 418 -11.71 18.79 -13.96
C MET A 418 -12.85 19.62 -14.54
N GLN A 419 -13.38 19.28 -15.72
CA GLN A 419 -14.53 19.98 -16.29
C GLN A 419 -15.79 19.74 -15.46
N THR A 420 -16.03 18.51 -15.02
CA THR A 420 -17.15 18.18 -14.14
C THR A 420 -17.04 18.94 -12.82
N LEU A 421 -15.88 18.89 -12.16
CA LEU A 421 -15.65 19.57 -10.88
C LEU A 421 -15.71 21.10 -10.98
N GLN A 422 -15.36 21.67 -12.15
CA GLN A 422 -15.52 23.09 -12.39
C GLN A 422 -16.99 23.51 -12.36
N ILE A 423 -17.88 22.71 -12.96
CA ILE A 423 -19.32 23.00 -12.96
C ILE A 423 -19.83 23.01 -11.52
N ASP A 424 -19.47 22.00 -10.72
CA ASP A 424 -19.83 21.93 -9.29
C ASP A 424 -19.27 23.11 -8.49
N THR A 425 -18.01 23.49 -8.76
CA THR A 425 -17.36 24.66 -8.14
C THR A 425 -18.15 25.94 -8.43
N ASN A 426 -18.58 26.12 -9.68
CA ASN A 426 -19.36 27.30 -10.07
C ASN A 426 -20.75 27.32 -9.43
N ILE A 427 -21.39 26.16 -9.28
CA ILE A 427 -22.67 26.04 -8.57
C ILE A 427 -22.48 26.43 -7.10
N ALA A 428 -21.47 25.89 -6.42
CA ALA A 428 -21.18 26.18 -5.02
C ALA A 428 -20.80 27.66 -4.77
N LEU A 429 -20.00 28.26 -5.66
CA LEU A 429 -19.68 29.69 -5.59
C LEU A 429 -20.91 30.57 -5.77
N ARG A 430 -21.84 30.19 -6.66
CA ARG A 430 -23.08 30.94 -6.92
C ARG A 430 -24.10 30.80 -5.80
N SER A 431 -24.24 29.59 -5.25
CA SER A 431 -25.12 29.31 -4.11
C SER A 431 -24.66 29.98 -2.81
N GLY A 432 -23.40 30.45 -2.76
CA GLY A 432 -22.83 31.07 -1.57
C GLY A 432 -22.42 30.06 -0.50
N ASN A 433 -22.40 28.76 -0.84
CA ASN A 433 -21.94 27.71 0.07
C ASN A 433 -20.40 27.71 0.13
N VAL A 434 -19.85 28.53 1.04
CA VAL A 434 -18.40 28.76 1.14
C VAL A 434 -17.63 27.47 1.42
N SER A 435 -18.14 26.58 2.28
CA SER A 435 -17.48 25.32 2.60
C SER A 435 -17.40 24.41 1.39
N GLU A 436 -18.52 24.20 0.70
CA GLU A 436 -18.55 23.37 -0.50
C GLU A 436 -17.68 23.95 -1.63
N ALA A 437 -17.69 25.27 -1.80
CA ALA A 437 -16.84 25.93 -2.79
C ALA A 437 -15.34 25.73 -2.48
N LEU A 438 -14.93 25.80 -1.20
CA LEU A 438 -13.55 25.55 -0.78
C LEU A 438 -13.11 24.11 -1.07
N ASP A 439 -13.99 23.13 -0.87
CA ASP A 439 -13.70 21.72 -1.10
C ASP A 439 -13.59 21.40 -2.60
N ARG A 440 -14.53 21.89 -3.41
CA ARG A 440 -14.49 21.70 -4.87
C ARG A 440 -13.27 22.37 -5.50
N ILE A 441 -12.89 23.56 -5.02
CA ILE A 441 -11.64 24.25 -5.43
C ILE A 441 -10.41 23.43 -5.04
N ALA A 442 -10.38 22.84 -3.84
CA ALA A 442 -9.27 21.99 -3.40
C ALA A 442 -9.15 20.71 -4.24
N ALA A 443 -10.27 20.09 -4.59
CA ALA A 443 -10.31 18.94 -5.50
C ALA A 443 -9.79 19.30 -6.90
N LEU A 444 -10.21 20.46 -7.43
CA LEU A 444 -9.75 20.95 -8.74
C LEU A 444 -8.25 21.27 -8.72
N ASP A 445 -7.71 21.86 -7.65
CA ASP A 445 -6.27 22.09 -7.50
C ASP A 445 -5.47 20.78 -7.41
N SER A 446 -6.03 19.76 -6.75
CA SER A 446 -5.41 18.43 -6.66
C SER A 446 -5.29 17.77 -8.04
N LEU A 447 -6.34 17.81 -8.87
CA LEU A 447 -6.29 17.31 -10.24
C LEU A 447 -5.35 18.15 -11.12
N ALA A 448 -5.38 19.47 -10.98
CA ALA A 448 -4.46 20.35 -11.70
C ALA A 448 -2.99 20.05 -11.35
N ALA A 449 -2.70 19.71 -10.09
CA ALA A 449 -1.35 19.30 -9.66
C ALA A 449 -0.92 17.93 -10.24
N LYS A 450 -1.87 17.05 -10.53
CA LYS A 450 -1.62 15.71 -11.11
C LYS A 450 -1.38 15.74 -12.62
N LEU A 451 -1.91 16.73 -13.34
CA LEU A 451 -1.77 16.85 -14.80
C LEU A 451 -0.33 16.69 -15.33
N PRO A 452 0.68 17.43 -14.83
CA PRO A 452 2.06 17.27 -15.30
C PRO A 452 2.65 15.88 -15.00
N ILE A 453 2.25 15.27 -13.89
CA ILE A 453 2.71 13.95 -13.45
C ILE A 453 2.10 12.87 -14.34
N SER A 454 0.78 12.95 -14.58
CA SER A 454 0.07 12.07 -15.51
C SER A 454 0.68 12.18 -16.91
N SER A 455 0.91 13.39 -17.42
CA SER A 455 1.55 13.58 -18.73
C SER A 455 2.92 12.91 -18.84
N ALA A 456 3.75 13.01 -17.80
CA ALA A 456 5.06 12.36 -17.74
C ALA A 456 4.97 10.82 -17.68
N VAL A 457 3.96 10.27 -17.00
CA VAL A 457 3.69 8.82 -16.95
C VAL A 457 3.34 8.27 -18.33
N TYR A 458 2.57 9.02 -19.12
CA TYR A 458 2.19 8.66 -20.49
C TYR A 458 3.25 9.05 -21.54
N LEU A 459 4.50 9.26 -21.11
CA LEU A 459 5.66 9.60 -21.95
C LEU A 459 5.53 10.93 -22.73
N SER A 460 4.55 11.75 -22.40
CA SER A 460 4.35 13.10 -22.94
C SER A 460 4.86 14.12 -21.93
N PHE A 461 6.18 14.29 -21.80
CA PHE A 461 6.74 15.25 -20.83
C PHE A 461 6.16 16.65 -21.05
N PRO A 462 5.62 17.31 -20.01
CA PRO A 462 4.86 18.53 -20.20
C PRO A 462 5.73 19.68 -20.72
N THR A 463 5.29 20.31 -21.80
CA THR A 463 6.00 21.42 -22.43
C THR A 463 6.07 22.64 -21.49
N PRO A 464 6.97 23.60 -21.73
CA PRO A 464 6.99 24.85 -20.96
C PRO A 464 5.63 25.56 -20.95
N SER A 465 4.91 25.58 -22.07
CA SER A 465 3.58 26.16 -22.18
C SER A 465 2.53 25.41 -21.35
N GLN A 466 2.54 24.07 -21.37
CA GLN A 466 1.65 23.26 -20.53
C GLN A 466 1.89 23.48 -19.04
N ARG A 467 3.17 23.53 -18.62
CA ARG A 467 3.53 23.84 -17.23
C ARG A 467 3.09 25.25 -16.82
N GLN A 468 3.16 26.21 -17.73
CA GLN A 468 2.69 27.57 -17.48
C GLN A 468 1.16 27.63 -17.36
N ALA A 469 0.42 27.01 -18.29
CA ALA A 469 -1.03 26.93 -18.23
C ALA A 469 -1.53 26.27 -16.92
N THR A 470 -0.90 25.17 -16.51
CA THR A 470 -1.21 24.53 -15.20
C THR A 470 -0.90 25.47 -14.04
N ARG A 471 0.22 26.21 -14.05
CA ARG A 471 0.54 27.18 -12.99
C ARG A 471 -0.47 28.32 -12.93
N ASP A 472 -0.86 28.86 -14.08
CA ASP A 472 -1.81 29.97 -14.17
C ASP A 472 -3.20 29.56 -13.67
N LEU A 473 -3.66 28.35 -14.01
CA LEU A 473 -4.88 27.77 -13.45
C LEU A 473 -4.80 27.63 -11.92
N ARG A 474 -3.69 27.10 -11.41
CA ARG A 474 -3.48 26.93 -9.96
C ARG A 474 -3.37 28.26 -9.22
N LEU A 475 -2.84 29.31 -9.85
CA LEU A 475 -2.82 30.66 -9.29
C LEU A 475 -4.23 31.23 -9.15
N VAL A 476 -5.09 31.04 -10.16
CA VAL A 476 -6.50 31.45 -10.06
C VAL A 476 -7.20 30.70 -8.95
N LEU A 477 -7.05 29.37 -8.88
CA LEU A 477 -7.60 28.54 -7.81
C LEU A 477 -7.14 28.99 -6.42
N PHE A 478 -5.84 29.27 -6.26
CA PHE A 478 -5.28 29.79 -5.02
C PHE A 478 -5.90 31.13 -4.62
N SER A 479 -6.01 32.08 -5.57
CA SER A 479 -6.62 33.39 -5.31
C SER A 479 -8.10 33.30 -4.95
N THR A 480 -8.88 32.46 -5.64
CA THR A 480 -10.29 32.22 -5.33
C THR A 480 -10.45 31.60 -3.95
N ARG A 481 -9.58 30.64 -3.59
CA ARG A 481 -9.55 30.04 -2.25
C ARG A 481 -9.22 31.06 -1.16
N ALA A 482 -8.32 32.00 -1.43
CA ALA A 482 -7.97 33.07 -0.49
C ALA A 482 -9.17 33.99 -0.23
N PHE A 483 -9.86 34.46 -1.27
CA PHE A 483 -11.06 35.29 -1.11
C PHE A 483 -12.15 34.59 -0.29
N LEU A 484 -12.42 33.31 -0.55
CA LEU A 484 -13.38 32.53 0.24
C LEU A 484 -12.97 32.37 1.70
N ARG A 485 -11.67 32.23 1.98
CA ARG A 485 -11.14 32.13 3.36
C ARG A 485 -11.25 33.46 4.11
N ASP A 486 -11.14 34.58 3.40
CA ASP A 486 -11.28 35.92 3.96
C ASP A 486 -12.76 36.36 4.08
N GLY A 487 -13.70 35.50 3.68
CA GLY A 487 -15.14 35.78 3.71
C GLY A 487 -15.64 36.65 2.55
N ASP A 488 -14.78 37.00 1.60
CA ASP A 488 -15.10 37.81 0.42
C ASP A 488 -15.65 36.95 -0.72
N VAL A 489 -16.90 36.51 -0.57
CA VAL A 489 -17.60 35.66 -1.54
C VAL A 489 -17.81 36.38 -2.88
N ASP A 490 -17.97 37.70 -2.87
CA ASP A 490 -18.23 38.48 -4.09
C ASP A 490 -16.99 38.57 -4.98
N SER A 491 -15.81 38.76 -4.39
CA SER A 491 -14.54 38.68 -5.13
C SER A 491 -14.26 37.27 -5.65
N ALA A 492 -14.62 36.23 -4.87
CA ALA A 492 -14.53 34.84 -5.33
C ALA A 492 -15.44 34.56 -6.53
N LYS A 493 -16.69 35.08 -6.52
CA LYS A 493 -17.63 34.97 -7.65
C LYS A 493 -17.11 35.68 -8.90
N LYS A 494 -16.45 36.83 -8.75
CA LYS A 494 -15.81 37.56 -9.87
C LYS A 494 -14.68 36.77 -10.54
N LYS A 495 -14.12 35.76 -9.87
CA LYS A 495 -13.08 34.87 -10.42
C LYS A 495 -13.61 33.71 -11.27
N ILE A 496 -14.92 33.46 -11.29
CA ILE A 496 -15.53 32.39 -12.10
C ILE A 496 -15.12 32.47 -13.59
N PRO A 497 -15.19 33.63 -14.27
CA PRO A 497 -14.79 33.72 -15.68
C PRO A 497 -13.30 33.44 -15.91
N ASP A 498 -12.45 33.87 -14.97
CA ASP A 498 -11.01 33.60 -15.04
C ASP A 498 -10.72 32.10 -14.87
N LEU A 499 -11.41 31.44 -13.95
CA LEU A 499 -11.32 30.00 -13.73
C LEU A 499 -11.73 29.22 -14.99
N MET A 500 -12.83 29.64 -15.63
CA MET A 500 -13.30 29.07 -16.90
C MET A 500 -12.29 29.24 -18.02
N ARG A 501 -11.76 30.45 -18.17
CA ARG A 501 -10.75 30.76 -19.18
C ARG A 501 -9.48 29.92 -18.99
N GLN A 502 -8.96 29.85 -17.77
CA GLN A 502 -7.72 29.12 -17.50
C GLN A 502 -7.88 27.61 -17.62
N LEU A 503 -9.04 27.04 -17.26
CA LEU A 503 -9.30 25.62 -17.47
C LEU A 503 -9.36 25.30 -18.97
N SER A 504 -10.07 26.10 -19.76
CA SER A 504 -10.11 25.93 -21.22
C SER A 504 -8.74 26.08 -21.86
N ALA A 505 -7.97 27.10 -21.47
CA ALA A 505 -6.59 27.28 -21.96
C ALA A 505 -5.69 26.09 -21.60
N THR A 506 -5.81 25.56 -20.38
CA THR A 506 -5.10 24.35 -19.97
C THR A 506 -5.52 23.16 -20.84
N LYS A 507 -6.83 22.95 -21.06
CA LYS A 507 -7.33 21.88 -21.92
C LYS A 507 -6.80 21.98 -23.34
N GLU A 508 -6.86 23.16 -23.96
CA GLU A 508 -6.36 23.40 -25.32
C GLU A 508 -4.86 23.12 -25.42
N THR A 509 -4.07 23.56 -24.43
CA THR A 509 -2.62 23.37 -24.43
C THR A 509 -2.23 21.89 -24.28
N PHE A 510 -3.05 21.09 -23.58
CA PHE A 510 -2.84 19.65 -23.44
C PHE A 510 -3.41 18.86 -24.64
N ALA A 511 -4.55 19.26 -25.20
CA ALA A 511 -5.16 18.64 -26.38
C ALA A 511 -4.39 18.91 -27.69
N GLY A 512 -3.73 20.07 -27.82
CA GLY A 512 -2.90 20.41 -28.98
C GLY A 512 -1.59 19.62 -29.09
N SER A 513 -1.32 18.67 -28.19
CA SER A 513 -0.12 17.81 -28.20
C SER A 513 -0.39 16.35 -28.57
N SER A 514 -1.66 15.96 -28.74
CA SER A 514 -2.06 14.60 -29.15
C SER A 514 -2.17 14.42 -30.68
N SER A 515 -1.49 15.28 -31.45
CA SER A 515 -1.42 15.21 -32.92
C SER A 515 -0.03 14.85 -33.41
#